data_AF-A0A6J7L5T7-F1
#
_entry.id   AF-A0A6J7L5T7-F1
#
_cell.length_a   1.000
_cell.length_b   1.000
_cell.length_c   1.000
_cell.angle_alpha   90.00
_cell.angle_beta   90.00
_cell.angle_gamma   90.00
#
_symmetry.space_group_name_H-M   'P 1'
#
loop_
_entity.id
_entity.type
_entity.pdbx_description
1 polymer ?
#
loop_
_entity_poly.entity_id
_entity_poly.type
_entity_poly.pdbx_seq_one_letter_code
_entity_poly.pdbx_strand_id
1 'polypeptide(L)'
;MIFTIFIALDQKREKKIPVLVACWIGAAYFFTSSTSFANPAVTFARGWSDTFAGIAPKSIAPFIAAQLIGALLGFALTQSLSSKGKSKK
;
A
#
# COMPACT_ATOMS: atom_id res chain seq x y z
N MET A 1 -2.19 -0.33 0.63
CA MET A 1 -2.26 -0.11 -0.83
C MET A 1 -2.77 -1.32 -1.59
N ILE A 2 -2.05 -2.45 -1.58
CA ILE A 2 -2.41 -3.65 -2.37
C ILE A 2 -3.87 -4.09 -2.16
N PHE A 3 -4.30 -4.23 -0.90
CA PHE A 3 -5.69 -4.56 -0.57
C PHE A 3 -6.72 -3.65 -1.27
N THR A 4 -6.50 -2.33 -1.24
CA THR A 4 -7.38 -1.32 -1.85
C THR A 4 -7.52 -1.50 -3.35
N ILE A 5 -6.43 -1.84 -4.05
CA ILE A 5 -6.43 -2.07 -5.50
C ILE A 5 -7.19 -3.36 -5.80
N PHE A 6 -6.82 -4.47 -5.16
CA PHE A 6 -7.41 -5.78 -5.47
C PHE A 6 -8.89 -5.87 -5.09
N ILE A 7 -9.33 -5.23 -4.00
CA ILE A 7 -10.76 -5.22 -3.66
C ILE A 7 -11.58 -4.37 -4.65
N ALA A 8 -11.02 -3.28 -5.19
CA ALA A 8 -11.68 -2.49 -6.22
C ALA A 8 -11.76 -3.25 -7.55
N LEU A 9 -10.74 -4.04 -7.88
CA LEU A 9 -10.76 -4.97 -9.01
C LEU A 9 -11.84 -6.06 -8.81
N ASP A 10 -11.91 -6.69 -7.64
CA ASP A 10 -12.93 -7.70 -7.31
C ASP A 10 -14.35 -7.14 -7.44
N GLN A 11 -14.55 -5.87 -7.07
CA GLN A 11 -15.82 -5.16 -7.18
C GLN A 11 -16.14 -4.64 -8.59
N LYS A 12 -15.28 -4.88 -9.60
CA LYS A 12 -15.40 -4.32 -10.97
C LYS A 12 -15.49 -2.80 -10.99
N ARG A 13 -14.71 -2.13 -10.13
CA ARG A 13 -14.68 -0.66 -9.98
C ARG A 13 -13.33 -0.09 -10.40
N GLU A 14 -12.74 -0.57 -11.49
CA GLU A 14 -11.36 -0.19 -11.86
C GLU A 14 -11.20 1.32 -12.08
N LYS A 15 -12.23 1.96 -12.63
CA LYS A 15 -12.27 3.42 -12.82
C LYS A 15 -12.11 4.23 -11.54
N LYS A 16 -12.39 3.65 -10.36
CA LYS A 16 -12.24 4.32 -9.06
C LYS A 16 -10.86 4.12 -8.43
N ILE A 17 -10.03 3.21 -8.97
CA ILE A 17 -8.71 2.89 -8.40
C ILE A 17 -7.84 4.14 -8.23
N PRO A 18 -7.72 5.07 -9.21
CA PRO A 18 -6.88 6.25 -9.04
C PRO A 18 -7.29 7.11 -7.84
N VAL A 19 -8.60 7.33 -7.67
CA VAL A 19 -9.14 8.10 -6.54
C VAL A 19 -8.91 7.37 -5.22
N LEU A 20 -9.18 6.06 -5.17
CA LEU A 20 -8.97 5.26 -3.96
C LEU A 20 -7.49 5.22 -3.53
N VAL A 21 -6.58 5.10 -4.50
CA VAL A 21 -5.13 5.15 -4.29
C VAL A 21 -4.72 6.51 -3.72
N ALA A 22 -5.21 7.61 -4.31
CA ALA A 22 -4.93 8.96 -3.83
C ALA A 22 -5.45 9.19 -2.40
N CYS A 23 -6.69 8.78 -2.11
CA CYS A 23 -7.26 8.85 -0.76
C CYS A 23 -6.46 8.03 0.25
N TRP A 24 -6.01 6.83 -0.14
CA TRP A 24 -5.19 5.99 0.73
C TRP A 24 -3.84 6.64 1.03
N ILE A 25 -3.16 7.18 0.01
CA ILE A 25 -1.86 7.87 0.17
C ILE A 25 -2.00 9.12 1.02
N GLY A 26 -3.03 9.94 0.78
CA GLY A 26 -3.32 11.14 1.56
C GLY A 26 -3.57 10.79 3.03
N ALA A 27 -4.45 9.83 3.31
CA ALA A 27 -4.71 9.37 4.66
C ALA A 27 -3.43 8.84 5.34
N ALA A 28 -2.69 7.97 4.67
CA ALA A 28 -1.46 7.44 5.25
C ALA A 28 -0.39 8.53 5.45
N TYR A 29 -0.37 9.60 4.64
CA TYR A 29 0.61 10.67 4.78
C TYR A 29 0.35 11.51 6.05
N PHE A 30 -0.93 11.80 6.33
CA PHE A 30 -1.32 12.58 7.51
C PHE A 30 -1.44 11.76 8.80
N PHE A 31 -1.85 10.49 8.71
CA PHE A 31 -2.21 9.68 9.88
C PHE A 31 -1.18 8.59 10.22
N THR A 32 -0.07 8.48 9.49
CA THR A 32 1.03 7.56 9.87
C THR A 32 2.30 8.34 10.14
N SER A 33 3.02 7.98 11.21
CA SER A 33 4.29 8.61 11.57
C SER A 33 5.39 8.45 10.52
N SER A 34 5.21 7.54 9.56
CA SER A 34 6.19 7.21 8.53
C SER A 34 5.91 7.86 7.16
N THR A 35 4.84 8.63 6.99
CA THR A 35 4.56 9.41 5.74
C THR A 35 4.40 8.55 4.46
N SER A 36 3.54 7.53 4.51
CA SER A 36 3.11 6.70 3.35
C SER A 36 4.20 5.89 2.62
N PHE A 37 4.81 4.90 3.29
CA PHE A 37 5.64 3.89 2.60
C PHE A 37 4.78 2.80 1.96
N ALA A 38 4.66 2.84 0.63
CA ALA A 38 3.91 1.86 -0.14
C ALA A 38 4.55 1.48 -1.48
N ASN A 39 5.75 2.00 -1.77
CA ASN A 39 6.52 1.72 -2.96
C ASN A 39 8.01 1.56 -2.60
N PRO A 40 8.60 0.36 -2.79
CA PRO A 40 10.00 0.10 -2.53
C PRO A 40 10.97 1.02 -3.29
N ALA A 41 10.66 1.38 -4.54
CA ALA A 41 11.48 2.29 -5.33
C ALA A 41 11.50 3.71 -4.75
N VAL A 42 10.35 4.21 -4.30
CA VAL A 42 10.26 5.51 -3.61
C VAL A 42 11.01 5.47 -2.28
N THR A 43 10.92 4.36 -1.56
CA THR A 43 11.65 4.16 -0.29
C THR A 43 13.15 4.21 -0.50
N PHE A 44 13.62 3.55 -1.56
CA PHE A 44 15.01 3.60 -1.96
C PHE A 44 15.44 5.03 -2.29
N ALA A 45 14.70 5.74 -3.16
CA ALA A 45 15.02 7.12 -3.52
C ALA A 45 15.07 8.07 -2.29
N ARG A 46 14.13 7.93 -1.35
CA ARG A 46 14.08 8.75 -0.12
C ARG A 46 15.27 8.50 0.82
N GLY A 47 15.90 7.34 0.73
CA GLY A 47 17.11 7.02 1.48
C GLY A 47 18.36 7.76 1.00
N TRP A 48 18.32 8.36 -0.19
CA TRP A 48 19.41 9.13 -0.80
C TRP A 48 19.07 10.64 -0.90
N SER A 49 18.07 11.12 -0.16
CA SER A 49 17.64 12.52 -0.19
C SER A 49 17.62 13.14 1.21
N ASP A 50 18.21 14.32 1.36
CA ASP A 50 18.14 15.13 2.58
C ASP A 50 16.96 16.11 2.51
N THR A 51 15.74 15.57 2.44
CA THR A 51 14.49 16.36 2.39
C THR A 51 13.61 16.08 3.62
N PHE A 52 12.53 16.83 3.81
CA PHE A 52 11.50 16.53 4.81
C PHE A 52 11.00 15.07 4.75
N ALA A 53 11.00 14.52 3.54
CA ALA A 53 10.59 13.15 3.27
C ALA A 53 11.75 12.14 3.37
N GLY A 54 12.99 12.58 3.54
CA GLY A 54 14.17 11.72 3.58
C GLY A 54 14.13 10.70 4.71
N ILE A 55 14.79 9.55 4.51
CA ILE A 55 15.00 8.54 5.55
C ILE A 55 16.48 8.17 5.67
N ALA A 56 16.90 7.75 6.85
CA ALA A 56 18.24 7.21 7.03
C ALA A 56 18.44 5.98 6.13
N PRO A 57 19.60 5.82 5.44
CA PRO A 57 19.87 4.67 4.57
C PRO A 57 19.69 3.31 5.26
N LYS A 58 20.04 3.23 6.55
CA LYS A 58 19.84 2.02 7.38
C LYS A 58 18.36 1.61 7.52
N SER A 59 17.43 2.54 7.31
CA SER A 59 16.00 2.32 7.42
C SER A 59 15.37 1.81 6.12
N ILE A 60 16.09 1.81 5.00
CA ILE A 60 15.55 1.39 3.69
C ILE A 60 15.11 -0.07 3.73
N ALA A 61 16.01 -0.97 4.13
CA ALA A 61 15.74 -2.41 4.20
C ALA A 61 14.53 -2.75 5.10
N PRO A 62 14.43 -2.28 6.35
CA PRO A 62 13.27 -2.58 7.20
C PRO A 62 11.96 -1.98 6.64
N PHE A 63 11.98 -0.79 6.02
CA PHE A 63 10.77 -0.25 5.40
C PHE A 63 10.34 -1.05 4.16
N ILE A 64 11.28 -1.52 3.33
CA ILE A 64 10.95 -2.39 2.19
C ILE A 64 10.38 -3.72 2.69
N ALA A 65 10.99 -4.33 3.70
CA ALA A 65 10.46 -5.56 4.30
C ALA A 65 9.03 -5.38 4.82
N ALA A 66 8.76 -4.29 5.55
CA ALA A 66 7.43 -3.98 6.04
C ALA A 66 6.42 -3.77 4.89
N GLN A 67 6.83 -3.14 3.78
CA GLN A 67 5.99 -2.98 2.59
C GLN A 67 5.64 -4.30 1.93
N LEU A 68 6.60 -5.22 1.81
CA LEU A 68 6.38 -6.56 1.26
C LEU A 68 5.45 -7.37 2.16
N ILE A 69 5.66 -7.34 3.47
CA ILE A 69 4.77 -8.00 4.44
C ILE A 69 3.35 -7.42 4.33
N GLY A 70 3.22 -6.09 4.30
CA GLY A 70 1.93 -5.42 4.14
C GLY A 70 1.25 -5.73 2.81
N ALA A 71 2.03 -5.90 1.73
CA ALA A 71 1.52 -6.32 0.42
C ALA A 71 0.97 -7.75 0.47
N LEU A 72 1.71 -8.69 1.06
CA LEU A 72 1.28 -10.08 1.23
C LEU A 72 0.02 -10.18 2.10
N LEU A 73 0.00 -9.50 3.25
CA LEU A 73 -1.18 -9.46 4.13
C LEU A 73 -2.38 -8.83 3.43
N GLY A 74 -2.17 -7.73 2.69
CA GLY A 74 -3.22 -7.08 1.94
C GLY A 74 -3.81 -7.97 0.85
N PHE A 75 -2.96 -8.71 0.14
CA PHE A 75 -3.40 -9.69 -0.86
C PHE A 75 -4.18 -10.85 -0.23
N ALA A 76 -3.64 -11.45 0.85
CA ALA A 76 -4.32 -12.52 1.58
C ALA A 76 -5.69 -12.08 2.10
N LEU A 77 -5.79 -10.86 2.63
CA LEU A 77 -7.06 -10.29 3.09
C LEU A 77 -8.06 -10.11 1.94
N THR A 78 -7.62 -9.68 0.75
CA THR A 78 -8.50 -9.62 -0.41
C THR A 78 -9.01 -11.00 -0.80
N GLN A 79 -8.17 -12.03 -0.79
CA GLN A 79 -8.61 -13.40 -1.08
C GLN A 79 -9.68 -13.89 -0.10
N SER A 80 -9.53 -13.57 1.19
CA SER A 80 -10.51 -13.94 2.22
C SER A 80 -11.85 -13.19 2.10
N LEU A 81 -11.82 -11.94 1.61
CA LEU A 81 -13.00 -11.08 1.51
C LEU A 81 -13.63 -11.02 0.11
N SER A 82 -12.96 -11.56 -0.90
CA SER A 82 -13.40 -11.53 -2.30
C SER A 82 -14.77 -12.20 -2.46
N SER A 83 -15.63 -11.55 -3.26
CA SER A 83 -17.01 -11.96 -3.47
C SER A 83 -17.14 -13.34 -4.13
N LYS A 84 -16.04 -13.88 -4.70
CA LYS A 84 -15.98 -15.23 -5.27
C LYS A 84 -16.32 -16.34 -4.25
N GLY A 85 -16.16 -16.07 -2.95
CA GLY A 85 -16.60 -16.96 -1.86
C GLY A 85 -18.10 -16.93 -1.54
N LYS A 86 -18.88 -15.96 -2.05
CA LYS A 86 -20.33 -15.87 -1.82
C LYS A 86 -21.18 -16.70 -2.77
N SER A 87 -20.57 -17.41 -3.72
CA SER A 87 -21.25 -18.35 -4.64
C SER A 87 -21.17 -19.81 -4.16
N LYS A 88 -21.13 -20.03 -2.85
CA LYS A 88 -21.43 -21.32 -2.21
C LYS A 88 -22.52 -21.12 -1.16
N LYS A 89 -23.73 -20.82 -1.63
CA LYS A 89 -25.00 -21.19 -0.98
C LYS A 89 -26.11 -21.11 -2.00
#